data_AF-A0A1H1HYM8-F1
#
_entry.id   AF-A0A1H1HYM8-F1
#
_cell.length_a   1.000
_cell.length_b   1.000
_cell.length_c   1.000
_cell.angle_alpha   90.00
_cell.angle_beta   90.00
_cell.angle_gamma   90.00
#
_symmetry.space_group_name_H-M   'P 1'
#
loop_
_entity.id
_entity.type
_entity.pdbx_description
1 polymer ?
#
loop_
_entity_poly.entity_id
_entity_poly.type
_entity_poly.pdbx_seq_one_letter_code
_entity_poly.pdbx_strand_id
1 'polypeptide(L)'
;MITVAGGCAQPTGTQEPATRTTMAEDGGDASRELVRLDRLSPSTAPSVGIAPSARPSAAPSPAATVAVRRTPPRLLVVAPAAVSEQALERISRMKRVRHVVAVDAGAVTFSGHTVNLLAVDPQEFRSWVPRAVAEQPAIWEALARGEMVADTAAARRLGLQLGAYYQADGGPRLRAAAFAPLGLPGVDGLVSTATGRTLGLPADVAVLVHGPRGVTALGPRVRKVLGEGTQVVAIGEDGTVQPQAERTPAKKDDRERLSGAEQVYVGRPETYLELYRLSARACPGLSWTILAAIGQVESSHGRNNGPSSAGAMGPMQFMPATWKAYGVDGDGDGVADIWNPYDAVPSAARYLCANGAGKGGKHLERAIWHYNHSWSYVAKVMSVARGYQQAYPDR
;
A
#
# COMPACT_ATOMS: atom_id res chain seq x y z
N MET A 1 62.90 17.75 -19.44
CA MET A 1 63.28 18.91 -20.28
C MET A 1 62.08 19.85 -20.38
N ILE A 2 62.29 21.11 -19.98
CA ILE A 2 61.73 22.34 -20.58
C ILE A 2 60.19 22.55 -20.52
N THR A 3 59.74 23.27 -19.48
CA THR A 3 59.07 24.61 -19.46
C THR A 3 58.40 25.09 -20.77
N VAL A 4 57.25 25.77 -20.87
CA VAL A 4 56.87 27.12 -20.38
C VAL A 4 55.40 27.45 -20.79
N ALA A 5 54.65 27.97 -19.81
CA ALA A 5 53.67 29.10 -19.75
C ALA A 5 52.63 29.47 -20.83
N GLY A 6 51.58 30.12 -20.30
CA GLY A 6 50.80 31.22 -20.90
C GLY A 6 49.31 30.87 -21.04
N GLY A 7 48.33 31.62 -20.55
CA GLY A 7 48.26 32.94 -19.94
C GLY A 7 46.77 33.31 -19.78
N CYS A 8 46.47 34.17 -18.81
CA CYS A 8 45.13 34.68 -18.50
C CYS A 8 44.52 35.52 -19.63
N ALA A 9 43.19 35.50 -19.76
CA ALA A 9 42.30 36.67 -19.72
C ALA A 9 40.94 36.36 -20.36
N GLN A 10 39.86 36.56 -19.59
CA GLN A 10 38.50 36.69 -20.12
C GLN A 10 38.29 38.12 -20.64
N PRO A 11 37.53 38.29 -21.74
CA PRO A 11 36.79 39.50 -21.98
C PRO A 11 35.29 39.26 -21.78
N THR A 12 34.68 40.15 -21.01
CA THR A 12 33.25 40.41 -20.92
C THR A 12 32.68 40.81 -22.28
N GLY A 13 31.63 40.12 -22.73
CA GLY A 13 30.88 40.44 -23.94
C GLY A 13 29.39 40.16 -23.73
N THR A 14 28.63 41.24 -23.60
CA THR A 14 27.17 41.31 -23.53
C THR A 14 26.56 40.79 -24.83
N GLN A 15 25.63 39.83 -24.76
CA GLN A 15 24.69 39.55 -25.85
C GLN A 15 23.44 38.83 -25.32
N GLU A 16 22.36 39.61 -25.21
CA GLU A 16 20.98 39.13 -25.23
C GLU A 16 20.66 38.59 -26.63
N PRO A 17 19.89 37.49 -26.75
CA PRO A 17 18.84 37.55 -27.76
C PRO A 17 17.52 36.90 -27.33
N ALA A 18 16.46 37.66 -27.63
CA ALA A 18 15.29 37.24 -28.39
C ALA A 18 14.41 36.11 -27.83
N THR A 19 13.27 36.56 -27.31
CA THR A 19 11.95 35.94 -27.43
C THR A 19 11.80 35.03 -28.64
N ARG A 20 11.60 33.73 -28.38
CA ARG A 20 11.00 32.81 -29.34
C ARG A 20 9.85 32.09 -28.66
N THR A 21 8.65 32.57 -28.93
CA THR A 21 7.39 31.87 -28.69
C THR A 21 7.41 30.56 -29.45
N THR A 22 7.62 29.45 -28.75
CA THR A 22 7.30 28.12 -29.24
C THR A 22 5.93 27.75 -28.68
N MET A 23 4.93 27.82 -29.57
CA MET A 23 3.67 27.11 -29.43
C MET A 23 4.00 25.62 -29.27
N ALA A 24 3.89 25.11 -28.05
CA ALA A 24 3.95 23.69 -27.80
C ALA A 24 2.52 23.15 -27.94
N GLU A 25 2.38 22.26 -28.92
CA GLU A 25 1.17 21.56 -29.28
C GLU A 25 0.59 20.78 -28.10
N ASP A 26 -0.75 20.79 -28.06
CA ASP A 26 -1.63 20.19 -27.07
C ASP A 26 -1.45 18.67 -27.04
N GLY A 27 -0.56 18.20 -26.15
CA GLY A 27 -0.39 16.79 -25.81
C GLY A 27 -1.58 16.31 -24.99
N GLY A 28 -2.55 15.70 -25.67
CA GLY A 28 -3.76 15.10 -25.10
C GLY A 28 -3.49 14.19 -23.89
N ASP A 29 -3.95 14.72 -22.76
CA ASP A 29 -3.98 14.23 -21.39
C ASP A 29 -4.51 12.78 -21.18
N ALA A 30 -3.63 11.85 -20.77
CA ALA A 30 -4.02 10.56 -20.16
C ALA A 30 -4.51 10.71 -18.70
N SER A 31 -4.38 11.90 -18.12
CA SER A 31 -4.79 12.23 -16.76
C SER A 31 -6.23 12.75 -16.66
N ARG A 32 -6.98 12.73 -17.78
CA ARG A 32 -8.41 13.07 -17.89
C ARG A 32 -9.34 11.94 -17.43
N GLU A 33 -8.83 10.71 -17.32
CA GLU A 33 -9.63 9.51 -17.05
C GLU A 33 -9.54 9.03 -15.59
N LEU A 34 -8.68 9.63 -14.77
CA LEU A 34 -8.47 9.26 -13.36
C LEU A 34 -9.25 10.19 -12.41
N VAL A 35 -9.74 9.61 -11.31
CA VAL A 35 -10.45 10.32 -10.24
C VAL A 35 -9.49 11.32 -9.56
N ARG A 36 -9.90 12.59 -9.41
CA ARG A 36 -9.13 13.64 -8.73
C ARG A 36 -9.62 13.86 -7.30
N LEU A 37 -9.25 12.96 -6.40
CA LEU A 37 -9.45 13.15 -4.95
C LEU A 37 -8.43 14.14 -4.36
N ASP A 38 -7.34 14.43 -5.07
CA ASP A 38 -6.31 15.43 -4.73
C ASP A 38 -6.84 16.86 -4.61
N ARG A 39 -8.00 17.15 -5.21
CA ARG A 39 -8.67 18.46 -5.12
C ARG A 39 -9.58 18.58 -3.90
N LEU A 40 -9.83 17.48 -3.19
CA LEU A 40 -10.57 17.42 -1.95
C LEU A 40 -9.55 17.40 -0.80
N SER A 41 -8.96 18.56 -0.53
CA SER A 41 -8.02 18.70 0.58
C SER A 41 -8.77 18.66 1.92
N PRO A 42 -8.16 18.12 2.98
CA PRO A 42 -8.72 18.17 4.32
C PRO A 42 -8.95 19.64 4.72
N SER A 43 -10.21 19.98 5.01
CA SER A 43 -10.55 21.29 5.51
C SER A 43 -10.38 21.26 7.02
N THR A 44 -9.33 21.92 7.51
CA THR A 44 -8.98 22.18 8.92
C THR A 44 -7.99 21.17 9.55
N ALA A 45 -7.04 21.71 10.33
CA ALA A 45 -6.15 20.95 11.21
C ALA A 45 -6.96 20.05 12.17
N PRO A 46 -6.44 18.87 12.53
CA PRO A 46 -7.15 17.88 13.33
C PRO A 46 -7.51 18.45 14.71
N SER A 47 -8.76 18.26 15.11
CA SER A 47 -9.17 18.50 16.49
C SER A 47 -8.61 17.39 17.37
N VAL A 48 -7.58 17.69 18.17
CA VAL A 48 -7.06 16.76 19.20
C VAL A 48 -8.06 16.71 20.35
N GLY A 49 -9.07 15.85 20.22
CA GLY A 49 -9.93 15.44 21.33
C GLY A 49 -9.39 14.17 21.97
N ILE A 50 -8.65 14.29 23.07
CA ILE A 50 -8.24 13.13 23.89
C ILE A 50 -9.49 12.62 24.60
N ALA A 51 -10.10 11.55 24.09
CA ALA A 51 -11.04 10.73 24.83
C ALA A 51 -10.29 9.51 25.42
N PRO A 52 -10.51 9.14 26.69
CA PRO A 52 -9.79 8.04 27.31
C PRO A 52 -10.19 6.69 26.68
N SER A 53 -9.19 5.83 26.49
CA SER A 53 -9.35 4.45 26.04
C SER A 53 -10.35 3.68 26.91
N ALA A 54 -11.51 3.33 26.35
CA ALA A 54 -12.34 2.28 26.89
C ALA A 54 -11.71 0.91 26.55
N ARG A 55 -11.58 0.04 27.56
CA ARG A 55 -11.14 -1.35 27.38
C ARG A 55 -12.01 -2.06 26.33
N PRO A 56 -11.45 -2.93 25.47
CA PRO A 56 -12.27 -3.73 24.56
C PRO A 56 -13.18 -4.65 25.36
N SER A 57 -14.49 -4.46 25.17
CA SER A 57 -15.52 -5.42 25.54
C SER A 57 -15.32 -6.70 24.71
N ALA A 58 -15.61 -7.85 25.33
CA ALA A 58 -15.36 -9.18 24.79
C ALA A 58 -15.82 -9.36 23.34
N ALA A 59 -15.00 -10.06 22.55
CA ALA A 59 -15.26 -10.37 21.15
C ALA A 59 -16.61 -11.09 20.96
N PRO A 60 -17.45 -10.68 19.99
CA PRO A 60 -18.62 -11.47 19.64
C PRO A 60 -18.19 -12.80 19.00
N SER A 61 -18.92 -13.87 19.30
CA SER A 61 -18.79 -15.18 18.66
C SER A 61 -18.94 -15.07 17.12
N PRO A 62 -18.35 -15.99 16.33
CA PRO A 62 -18.41 -15.91 14.87
C PRO A 62 -19.85 -16.11 14.41
N ALA A 63 -20.50 -15.01 14.04
CA ALA A 63 -21.81 -15.03 13.42
C ALA A 63 -21.71 -15.73 12.06
N ALA A 64 -22.66 -16.61 11.80
CA ALA A 64 -22.80 -17.33 10.54
C ALA A 64 -22.66 -16.38 9.33
N THR A 65 -21.84 -16.77 8.36
CA THR A 65 -21.51 -15.97 7.18
C THR A 65 -22.76 -15.82 6.31
N VAL A 66 -23.54 -14.76 6.51
CA VAL A 66 -24.61 -14.38 5.59
C VAL A 66 -23.94 -14.04 4.26
N ALA A 67 -24.33 -14.72 3.18
CA ALA A 67 -23.80 -14.45 1.86
C ALA A 67 -24.07 -12.98 1.48
N VAL A 68 -23.03 -12.16 1.43
CA VAL A 68 -23.13 -10.73 1.10
C VAL A 68 -23.54 -10.60 -0.37
N ARG A 69 -24.73 -10.05 -0.62
CA ARG A 69 -25.19 -9.77 -2.00
C ARG A 69 -24.32 -8.67 -2.60
N ARG A 70 -23.45 -9.02 -3.55
CA ARG A 70 -22.49 -8.09 -4.15
C ARG A 70 -23.17 -6.93 -4.90
N THR A 71 -22.62 -5.73 -4.73
CA THR A 71 -23.06 -4.46 -5.32
C THR A 71 -21.88 -3.75 -6.01
N PRO A 72 -21.14 -4.42 -6.91
CA PRO A 72 -19.92 -3.85 -7.48
C PRO A 72 -20.21 -2.50 -8.16
N PRO A 73 -19.47 -1.43 -7.84
CA PRO A 73 -19.71 -0.11 -8.36
C PRO A 73 -19.44 -0.07 -9.86
N ARG A 74 -20.25 0.70 -10.57
CA ARG A 74 -20.13 0.92 -12.01
C ARG A 74 -19.82 2.37 -12.34
N LEU A 75 -20.13 3.29 -11.43
CA LEU A 75 -19.66 4.65 -11.45
C LEU A 75 -19.04 4.97 -10.10
N LEU A 76 -17.89 5.63 -10.12
CA LEU A 76 -17.35 6.39 -9.01
C LEU A 76 -17.44 7.86 -9.38
N VAL A 77 -18.11 8.62 -8.53
CA VAL A 77 -18.43 10.02 -8.76
C VAL A 77 -17.84 10.83 -7.63
N VAL A 78 -17.18 11.94 -7.94
CA VAL A 78 -16.59 12.83 -6.94
C VAL A 78 -17.19 14.22 -7.13
N ALA A 79 -17.96 14.66 -6.15
CA ALA A 79 -18.58 15.97 -6.10
C ALA A 79 -17.63 16.99 -5.44
N PRO A 80 -17.71 18.28 -5.81
CA PRO A 80 -16.91 19.33 -5.20
C PRO A 80 -17.34 19.70 -3.77
N ALA A 81 -18.51 19.21 -3.33
CA ALA A 81 -19.09 19.44 -2.01
C ALA A 81 -19.95 18.24 -1.59
N ALA A 82 -20.31 18.19 -0.31
CA ALA A 82 -21.13 17.12 0.26
C ALA A 82 -22.44 16.93 -0.52
N VAL A 83 -22.73 15.68 -0.88
CA VAL A 83 -23.92 15.33 -1.65
C VAL A 83 -25.13 15.21 -0.72
N SER A 84 -26.17 15.98 -1.00
CA SER A 84 -27.40 15.95 -0.19
C SER A 84 -28.19 14.66 -0.36
N GLU A 85 -28.95 14.27 0.67
CA GLU A 85 -29.86 13.12 0.61
C GLU A 85 -30.87 13.22 -0.54
N GLN A 86 -31.37 14.43 -0.83
CA GLN A 86 -32.28 14.66 -1.96
C GLN A 86 -31.60 14.38 -3.31
N ALA A 87 -30.33 14.71 -3.45
CA ALA A 87 -29.56 14.41 -4.65
C ALA A 87 -29.32 12.90 -4.79
N LEU A 88 -28.99 12.20 -3.69
CA LEU A 88 -28.86 10.74 -3.66
C LEU A 88 -30.18 10.05 -4.00
N GLU A 89 -31.30 10.52 -3.47
CA GLU A 89 -32.62 9.97 -3.76
C GLU A 89 -33.01 10.17 -5.24
N ARG A 90 -32.67 11.31 -5.83
CA ARG A 90 -32.84 11.52 -7.27
C ARG A 90 -32.00 10.56 -8.10
N ILE A 91 -30.78 10.27 -7.67
CA ILE A 91 -29.90 9.30 -8.35
C ILE A 91 -30.45 7.88 -8.19
N SER A 92 -30.88 7.50 -6.99
CA SER A 92 -31.42 6.16 -6.70
C SER A 92 -32.67 5.84 -7.53
N ARG A 93 -33.51 6.85 -7.82
CA ARG A 93 -34.71 6.74 -8.66
C ARG A 93 -34.41 6.68 -10.17
N MET A 94 -33.17 6.86 -10.62
CA MET A 94 -32.84 6.77 -12.05
C MET A 94 -33.00 5.34 -12.58
N LYS A 95 -33.60 5.21 -13.77
CA LYS A 95 -33.72 3.91 -14.45
C LYS A 95 -32.34 3.25 -14.59
N ARG A 96 -32.22 2.00 -14.13
CA ARG A 96 -30.99 1.16 -14.05
C ARG A 96 -30.14 1.36 -12.78
N VAL A 97 -30.36 2.38 -11.96
CA VAL A 97 -29.72 2.42 -10.64
C VAL A 97 -30.39 1.40 -9.74
N ARG A 98 -29.58 0.59 -9.03
CA ARG A 98 -30.05 -0.43 -8.09
C ARG A 98 -29.61 -0.11 -6.67
N HIS A 99 -28.38 0.36 -6.51
CA HIS A 99 -27.83 0.83 -5.24
C HIS A 99 -27.01 2.08 -5.48
N VAL A 100 -27.03 2.99 -4.51
CA VAL A 100 -26.20 4.19 -4.47
C VAL A 100 -25.75 4.38 -3.02
N VAL A 101 -24.52 4.80 -2.82
CA VAL A 101 -23.99 5.16 -1.50
C VAL A 101 -23.10 6.38 -1.64
N ALA A 102 -23.18 7.29 -0.67
CA ALA A 102 -22.21 8.37 -0.49
C ALA A 102 -21.21 7.96 0.59
N VAL A 103 -19.95 8.32 0.40
CA VAL A 103 -18.86 8.06 1.34
C VAL A 103 -17.98 9.28 1.45
N ASP A 104 -17.27 9.39 2.56
CA ASP A 104 -16.25 10.42 2.75
C ASP A 104 -15.06 10.10 1.86
N ALA A 105 -14.43 11.12 1.30
CA ALA A 105 -13.27 10.92 0.44
C ALA A 105 -12.37 12.15 0.39
N GLY A 106 -11.08 11.90 0.16
CA GLY A 106 -10.12 12.97 -0.04
C GLY A 106 -8.70 12.47 -0.13
N ALA A 107 -7.78 13.40 -0.36
CA ALA A 107 -6.36 13.11 -0.41
C ALA A 107 -5.70 13.42 0.94
N VAL A 108 -4.87 12.49 1.40
CA VAL A 108 -4.09 12.63 2.63
C VAL A 108 -2.63 12.39 2.30
N THR A 109 -1.73 13.15 2.90
CA THR A 109 -0.29 12.94 2.73
C THR A 109 0.25 12.08 3.88
N PHE A 110 0.98 11.02 3.53
CA PHE A 110 1.72 10.16 4.46
C PHE A 110 3.19 10.20 4.09
N SER A 111 4.04 10.67 5.02
CA SER A 111 5.49 10.69 4.82
C SER A 111 5.89 11.31 3.46
N GLY A 112 5.26 12.43 3.08
CA GLY A 112 5.49 13.14 1.83
C GLY A 112 4.80 12.56 0.58
N HIS A 113 4.04 11.46 0.70
CA HIS A 113 3.29 10.87 -0.41
C HIS A 113 1.80 11.09 -0.25
N THR A 114 1.17 11.71 -1.26
CA THR A 114 -0.28 11.87 -1.29
C THR A 114 -0.95 10.56 -1.68
N VAL A 115 -1.96 10.17 -0.91
CA VAL A 115 -2.79 8.98 -1.15
C VAL A 115 -4.26 9.37 -1.14
N ASN A 116 -5.01 8.80 -2.08
CA ASN A 116 -6.44 9.04 -2.21
C ASN A 116 -7.23 8.01 -1.38
N LEU A 117 -7.97 8.46 -0.37
CA LEU A 117 -8.69 7.58 0.55
C LEU A 117 -10.21 7.71 0.37
N LEU A 118 -10.90 6.58 0.56
CA LEU A 118 -12.31 6.57 0.94
C LEU A 118 -12.45 6.21 2.41
N ALA A 119 -13.28 6.94 3.15
CA ALA A 119 -13.71 6.57 4.50
C ALA A 119 -15.09 5.94 4.44
N VAL A 120 -15.19 4.71 4.94
CA VAL A 120 -16.36 3.87 4.72
C VAL A 120 -16.84 3.23 6.01
N ASP A 121 -18.14 2.92 6.08
CA ASP A 121 -18.67 2.02 7.11
C ASP A 121 -18.31 0.56 6.75
N PRO A 122 -17.54 -0.16 7.59
CA PRO A 122 -17.10 -1.52 7.26
C PRO A 122 -18.25 -2.54 7.09
N GLN A 123 -19.40 -2.32 7.73
CA GLN A 123 -20.57 -3.20 7.63
C GLN A 123 -21.34 -2.95 6.33
N GLU A 124 -21.51 -1.68 5.95
CA GLU A 124 -22.28 -1.32 4.75
C GLU A 124 -21.47 -1.43 3.46
N PHE A 125 -20.17 -1.13 3.51
CA PHE A 125 -19.32 -1.03 2.32
C PHE A 125 -18.84 -2.38 1.79
N ARG A 126 -18.93 -3.45 2.58
CA ARG A 126 -18.44 -4.80 2.24
C ARG A 126 -18.92 -5.34 0.90
N SER A 127 -20.13 -4.96 0.50
CA SER A 127 -20.75 -5.39 -0.75
C SER A 127 -20.18 -4.72 -2.01
N TRP A 128 -19.46 -3.60 -1.86
CA TRP A 128 -19.00 -2.73 -2.95
C TRP A 128 -17.60 -3.06 -3.50
N VAL A 129 -16.87 -3.99 -2.91
CA VAL A 129 -15.51 -4.38 -3.34
C VAL A 129 -15.51 -5.76 -4.01
N PRO A 130 -14.42 -6.16 -4.72
CA PRO A 130 -14.29 -7.49 -5.29
C PRO A 130 -14.49 -8.61 -4.26
N ARG A 131 -14.92 -9.79 -4.73
CA ARG A 131 -15.29 -10.91 -3.85
C ARG A 131 -14.15 -11.33 -2.92
N ALA A 132 -12.92 -11.39 -3.43
CA ALA A 132 -11.74 -11.75 -2.62
C ALA A 132 -11.55 -10.82 -1.41
N VAL A 133 -11.88 -9.54 -1.56
CA VAL A 133 -11.82 -8.53 -0.48
C VAL A 133 -13.06 -8.62 0.40
N ALA A 134 -14.23 -8.71 -0.22
CA ALA A 134 -15.52 -8.82 0.47
C ALA A 134 -15.64 -10.09 1.31
N GLU A 135 -14.93 -11.18 1.01
CA GLU A 135 -14.98 -12.41 1.79
C GLU A 135 -13.91 -12.48 2.89
N GLN A 136 -12.94 -11.56 2.92
CA GLN A 136 -11.83 -11.58 3.87
C GLN A 136 -12.15 -10.88 5.21
N PRO A 137 -12.40 -11.59 6.33
CA PRO A 137 -12.84 -10.97 7.58
C PRO A 137 -11.82 -9.98 8.17
N ALA A 138 -10.53 -10.33 8.12
CA ALA A 138 -9.45 -9.53 8.69
C ALA A 138 -9.33 -8.10 8.11
N ILE A 139 -9.77 -7.88 6.87
CA ILE A 139 -9.83 -6.53 6.27
C ILE A 139 -10.83 -5.65 7.02
N TRP A 140 -12.03 -6.18 7.25
CA TRP A 140 -13.14 -5.42 7.84
C TRP A 140 -12.92 -5.20 9.33
N GLU A 141 -12.31 -6.18 10.01
CA GLU A 141 -11.85 -6.01 11.39
C GLU A 141 -10.75 -4.95 11.50
N ALA A 142 -9.81 -4.90 10.54
CA ALA A 142 -8.78 -3.87 10.51
C ALA A 142 -9.37 -2.47 10.34
N LEU A 143 -10.29 -2.30 9.39
CA LEU A 143 -11.03 -1.04 9.24
C LEU A 143 -11.78 -0.67 10.53
N ALA A 144 -12.46 -1.63 11.16
CA ALA A 144 -13.16 -1.39 12.43
C ALA A 144 -12.23 -1.00 13.60
N ARG A 145 -10.96 -1.42 13.57
CA ARG A 145 -9.91 -0.97 14.51
C ARG A 145 -9.29 0.39 14.15
N GLY A 146 -9.76 1.02 13.07
CA GLY A 146 -9.24 2.30 12.59
C GLY A 146 -7.95 2.20 11.78
N GLU A 147 -7.58 1.00 11.34
CA GLU A 147 -6.42 0.76 10.49
C GLU A 147 -6.74 1.02 9.00
N MET A 148 -5.70 1.14 8.17
CA MET A 148 -5.81 1.35 6.73
C MET A 148 -5.72 0.03 5.97
N VAL A 149 -6.53 -0.07 4.91
CA VAL A 149 -6.41 -1.10 3.87
C VAL A 149 -5.96 -0.39 2.59
N ALA A 150 -4.77 -0.68 2.08
CA ALA A 150 -4.29 -0.06 0.85
C ALA A 150 -4.61 -0.91 -0.38
N ASP A 151 -4.83 -0.26 -1.52
CA ASP A 151 -4.89 -0.94 -2.81
C ASP A 151 -3.54 -1.62 -3.10
N THR A 152 -3.55 -2.83 -3.65
CA THR A 152 -2.28 -3.57 -3.89
C THR A 152 -1.37 -2.85 -4.88
N ALA A 153 -1.91 -2.16 -5.90
CA ALA A 153 -1.10 -1.37 -6.82
C ALA A 153 -0.55 -0.11 -6.14
N ALA A 154 -1.37 0.55 -5.31
CA ALA A 154 -0.94 1.70 -4.52
C ALA A 154 0.17 1.32 -3.52
N ALA A 155 0.00 0.22 -2.79
CA ALA A 155 1.00 -0.29 -1.84
C ALA A 155 2.35 -0.56 -2.50
N ARG A 156 2.37 -1.16 -3.70
CA ARG A 156 3.61 -1.38 -4.46
C ARG A 156 4.22 -0.06 -4.93
N ARG A 157 3.40 0.83 -5.50
CA ARG A 157 3.84 2.13 -6.02
C ARG A 157 4.47 2.99 -4.93
N LEU A 158 3.94 2.92 -3.71
CA LEU A 158 4.35 3.70 -2.56
C LEU A 158 5.38 2.99 -1.66
N GLY A 159 5.74 1.74 -1.97
CA GLY A 159 6.65 0.94 -1.14
C GLY A 159 6.10 0.67 0.26
N LEU A 160 4.77 0.56 0.43
CA LEU A 160 4.16 0.29 1.72
C LEU A 160 4.54 -1.12 2.21
N GLN A 161 4.75 -1.22 3.51
CA GLN A 161 5.07 -2.41 4.24
C GLN A 161 3.84 -2.84 5.03
N LEU A 162 3.43 -4.10 4.83
CA LEU A 162 2.25 -4.64 5.49
C LEU A 162 2.50 -4.65 7.01
N GLY A 163 1.56 -4.06 7.74
CA GLY A 163 1.60 -3.95 9.19
C GLY A 163 2.42 -2.79 9.74
N ALA A 164 3.11 -2.02 8.88
CA ALA A 164 3.82 -0.81 9.28
C ALA A 164 2.85 0.34 9.58
N TYR A 165 3.18 1.23 10.53
CA TYR A 165 2.46 2.50 10.68
C TYR A 165 3.08 3.65 9.89
N TYR A 166 2.19 4.45 9.30
CA TYR A 166 2.50 5.64 8.53
C TYR A 166 1.88 6.87 9.19
N GLN A 167 2.68 7.91 9.36
CA GLN A 167 2.24 9.17 9.94
C GLN A 167 1.45 9.98 8.89
N ALA A 168 0.17 10.26 9.16
CA ALA A 168 -0.58 11.23 8.37
C ALA A 168 -0.13 12.66 8.71
N ASP A 169 0.01 13.51 7.70
CA ASP A 169 0.31 14.93 7.90
C ASP A 169 -0.80 15.59 8.71
N GLY A 170 -0.45 16.13 9.89
CA GLY A 170 -1.43 16.68 10.81
C GLY A 170 -2.50 15.66 11.18
N GLY A 171 -2.16 14.39 11.40
CA GLY A 171 -3.12 13.35 11.73
C GLY A 171 -2.53 12.24 12.61
N PRO A 172 -3.28 11.14 12.84
CA PRO A 172 -2.79 9.98 13.56
C PRO A 172 -1.80 9.16 12.73
N ARG A 173 -1.07 8.26 13.39
CA ARG A 173 -0.36 7.17 12.71
C ARG A 173 -1.36 6.09 12.33
N LEU A 174 -1.36 5.68 11.07
CA LEU A 174 -2.23 4.63 10.56
C LEU A 174 -1.43 3.41 10.17
N ARG A 175 -1.86 2.26 10.65
CA ARG A 175 -1.30 0.97 10.28
C ARG A 175 -1.81 0.53 8.93
N ALA A 176 -0.90 0.19 8.01
CA ALA A 176 -1.24 -0.45 6.75
C ALA A 176 -1.55 -1.94 6.99
N ALA A 177 -2.76 -2.24 7.49
CA ALA A 177 -3.12 -3.55 7.99
C ALA A 177 -3.43 -4.58 6.90
N ALA A 178 -3.73 -4.15 5.67
CA ALA A 178 -3.98 -5.05 4.56
C ALA A 178 -3.65 -4.40 3.22
N PHE A 179 -3.24 -5.22 2.25
CA PHE A 179 -3.13 -4.86 0.84
C PHE A 179 -4.07 -5.72 0.02
N ALA A 180 -4.99 -5.10 -0.71
CA ALA A 180 -6.03 -5.82 -1.44
C ALA A 180 -6.40 -5.09 -2.74
N PRO A 181 -6.81 -5.78 -3.81
CA PRO A 181 -7.33 -5.13 -5.02
C PRO A 181 -8.71 -4.54 -4.75
N LEU A 182 -8.81 -3.22 -4.58
CA LEU A 182 -10.07 -2.60 -4.15
C LEU A 182 -11.12 -2.52 -5.26
N GLY A 183 -10.71 -2.61 -6.53
CA GLY A 183 -11.61 -2.47 -7.67
C GLY A 183 -12.19 -1.06 -7.83
N LEU A 184 -11.49 -0.06 -7.29
CA LEU A 184 -11.89 1.34 -7.26
C LEU A 184 -10.79 2.21 -7.91
N PRO A 185 -10.90 2.54 -9.21
CA PRO A 185 -9.88 3.31 -9.90
C PRO A 185 -9.61 4.66 -9.24
N GLY A 186 -8.33 4.97 -9.01
CA GLY A 186 -7.90 6.24 -8.39
C GLY A 186 -8.05 6.31 -6.87
N VAL A 187 -8.52 5.23 -6.23
CA VAL A 187 -8.54 5.08 -4.77
C VAL A 187 -7.35 4.24 -4.33
N ASP A 188 -6.50 4.82 -3.48
CA ASP A 188 -5.28 4.19 -2.99
C ASP A 188 -5.49 3.40 -1.69
N GLY A 189 -6.58 3.67 -0.97
CA GLY A 189 -6.89 2.94 0.27
C GLY A 189 -8.28 3.22 0.83
N LEU A 190 -8.67 2.35 1.77
CA LEU A 190 -9.86 2.47 2.61
C LEU A 190 -9.45 2.68 4.06
N VAL A 191 -10.23 3.50 4.76
CA VAL A 191 -10.21 3.66 6.22
C VAL A 191 -11.65 3.64 6.74
N SER A 192 -11.86 3.50 8.06
CA SER A 192 -13.21 3.66 8.61
C SER A 192 -13.70 5.11 8.49
N THR A 193 -15.02 5.31 8.47
CA THR A 193 -15.62 6.65 8.56
C THR A 193 -15.05 7.45 9.75
N ALA A 194 -14.93 6.83 10.93
CA ALA A 194 -14.36 7.49 12.11
C ALA A 194 -12.91 7.95 11.88
N THR A 195 -12.07 7.08 11.32
CA THR A 195 -10.68 7.43 10.96
C THR A 195 -10.65 8.55 9.92
N GLY A 196 -11.52 8.50 8.91
CA GLY A 196 -11.64 9.55 7.89
C GLY A 196 -11.97 10.92 8.49
N ARG A 197 -12.87 10.97 9.48
CA ARG A 197 -13.18 12.20 10.20
C ARG A 197 -11.99 12.72 11.01
N THR A 198 -11.21 11.84 11.64
CA THR A 198 -9.96 12.23 12.33
C THR A 198 -8.91 12.78 11.36
N LEU A 199 -8.88 12.27 10.12
CA LEU A 199 -8.02 12.75 9.04
C LEU A 199 -8.55 14.03 8.36
N GLY A 200 -9.74 14.50 8.71
CA GLY A 200 -10.37 15.67 8.09
C GLY A 200 -10.92 15.43 6.68
N LEU A 201 -11.22 14.18 6.31
CA LEU A 201 -11.81 13.86 5.01
C LEU A 201 -13.20 14.52 4.87
N PRO A 202 -13.46 15.24 3.75
CA PRO A 202 -14.78 15.80 3.47
C PRO A 202 -15.89 14.74 3.45
N ALA A 203 -17.01 15.10 4.06
CA ALA A 203 -18.17 14.24 4.21
C ALA A 203 -18.94 14.05 2.90
N ASP A 204 -19.35 12.82 2.58
CA ASP A 204 -20.35 12.53 1.53
C ASP A 204 -20.02 13.13 0.15
N VAL A 205 -18.73 13.26 -0.18
CA VAL A 205 -18.27 13.86 -1.44
C VAL A 205 -18.02 12.85 -2.55
N ALA A 206 -17.86 11.56 -2.22
CA ALA A 206 -17.75 10.49 -3.21
C ALA A 206 -19.02 9.65 -3.24
N VAL A 207 -19.53 9.34 -4.44
CA VAL A 207 -20.74 8.55 -4.66
C VAL A 207 -20.43 7.35 -5.53
N LEU A 208 -20.78 6.16 -5.05
CA LEU A 208 -20.74 4.92 -5.81
C LEU A 208 -22.12 4.57 -6.32
N VAL A 209 -22.21 4.19 -7.60
CA VAL A 209 -23.48 3.79 -8.23
C VAL A 209 -23.36 2.38 -8.79
N HIS A 210 -24.27 1.51 -8.37
CA HIS A 210 -24.40 0.15 -8.87
C HIS A 210 -25.66 -0.01 -9.73
N GLY A 211 -25.54 -0.78 -10.81
CA GLY A 211 -26.62 -1.11 -11.73
C GLY A 211 -26.22 -2.17 -12.76
N PRO A 212 -27.17 -2.63 -13.60
CA PRO A 212 -26.88 -3.54 -14.69
C PRO A 212 -26.08 -2.84 -15.80
N ARG A 213 -25.70 -3.59 -16.84
CA ARG A 213 -25.06 -3.03 -18.05
C ARG A 213 -25.79 -1.78 -18.56
N GLY A 214 -25.01 -0.76 -18.94
CA GLY A 214 -25.51 0.54 -19.38
C GLY A 214 -25.79 1.56 -18.27
N VAL A 215 -25.62 1.21 -16.98
CA VAL A 215 -25.69 2.21 -15.89
C VAL A 215 -24.59 3.28 -16.02
N THR A 216 -23.44 2.95 -16.62
CA THR A 216 -22.34 3.88 -16.90
C THR A 216 -22.77 5.05 -17.81
N ALA A 217 -23.75 4.83 -18.70
CA ALA A 217 -24.31 5.87 -19.55
C ALA A 217 -25.11 6.94 -18.78
N LEU A 218 -25.40 6.73 -17.49
CA LEU A 218 -26.04 7.73 -16.64
C LEU A 218 -25.09 8.84 -16.20
N GLY A 219 -23.77 8.73 -16.43
CA GLY A 219 -22.78 9.69 -15.96
C GLY A 219 -23.13 11.17 -16.21
N PRO A 220 -23.54 11.58 -17.43
CA PRO A 220 -23.96 12.96 -17.69
C PRO A 220 -25.19 13.40 -16.87
N ARG A 221 -26.14 12.49 -16.62
CA ARG A 221 -27.34 12.78 -15.81
C ARG A 221 -26.98 12.91 -14.34
N VAL A 222 -26.11 12.04 -13.83
CA VAL A 222 -25.59 12.13 -12.46
C VAL A 222 -24.85 13.44 -12.25
N ARG A 223 -23.98 13.83 -13.18
CA ARG A 223 -23.30 15.14 -13.17
C ARG A 223 -24.28 16.31 -13.12
N LYS A 224 -25.36 16.25 -13.91
CA LYS A 224 -26.43 17.27 -13.88
C LYS A 224 -27.15 17.35 -12.53
N VAL A 225 -27.21 16.25 -11.77
CA VAL A 225 -27.81 16.25 -10.42
C VAL A 225 -26.87 16.87 -9.39
N LEU A 226 -25.58 16.54 -9.47
CA LEU A 226 -24.58 16.93 -8.47
C LEU A 226 -23.92 18.29 -8.73
N GLY A 227 -24.09 18.85 -9.93
CA GLY A 227 -23.62 20.17 -10.29
C GLY A 227 -22.27 20.19 -11.02
N GLU A 228 -21.86 21.40 -11.40
CA GLU A 228 -20.60 21.64 -12.11
C GLU A 228 -19.38 21.27 -11.24
N GLY A 229 -18.28 20.89 -11.88
CA GLY A 229 -17.09 20.39 -11.18
C GLY A 229 -17.14 18.92 -10.75
N THR A 230 -18.33 18.29 -10.75
CA THR A 230 -18.49 16.85 -10.48
C THR A 230 -17.71 16.02 -11.49
N GLN A 231 -16.89 15.09 -11.00
CA GLN A 231 -16.18 14.10 -11.80
C GLN A 231 -16.92 12.77 -11.79
N VAL A 232 -16.93 12.08 -12.93
CA VAL A 232 -17.62 10.81 -13.08
C VAL A 232 -16.70 9.86 -13.81
N VAL A 233 -16.34 8.76 -13.16
CA VAL A 233 -15.48 7.70 -13.71
C VAL A 233 -16.30 6.43 -13.84
N ALA A 234 -16.27 5.83 -15.03
CA ALA A 234 -16.90 4.55 -15.30
C ALA A 234 -15.99 3.40 -14.88
N ILE A 235 -16.56 2.43 -14.16
CA ILE A 235 -15.86 1.23 -13.69
C ILE A 235 -16.37 0.03 -14.51
N GLY A 236 -15.45 -0.66 -15.19
CA GLY A 236 -15.71 -1.83 -16.01
C GLY A 236 -16.26 -3.02 -15.22
N GLU A 237 -16.66 -4.10 -15.92
CA GLU A 237 -17.17 -5.33 -15.29
C GLU A 237 -16.18 -5.97 -14.30
N ASP A 238 -14.89 -5.69 -14.49
CA ASP A 238 -13.78 -6.34 -13.81
C ASP A 238 -13.03 -5.36 -12.86
N GLY A 239 -13.58 -4.16 -12.62
CA GLY A 239 -12.93 -3.11 -11.81
C GLY A 239 -11.89 -2.25 -12.55
N THR A 240 -11.65 -2.51 -13.84
CA THR A 240 -10.78 -1.70 -14.70
C THR A 240 -11.54 -0.53 -15.33
N VAL A 241 -10.88 0.62 -15.50
CA VAL A 241 -11.36 1.66 -16.41
C VAL A 241 -11.45 1.05 -17.81
N GLN A 242 -12.47 1.37 -18.61
CA GLN A 242 -12.57 0.90 -20.00
C GLN A 242 -11.91 1.94 -20.93
N PRO A 243 -10.71 1.71 -21.49
CA PRO A 243 -10.36 2.37 -22.74
C PRO A 243 -11.23 1.77 -23.83
N GLN A 244 -11.93 2.61 -24.60
CA GLN A 244 -12.51 2.16 -25.85
C GLN A 244 -11.36 1.85 -26.83
N ALA A 245 -11.42 0.64 -27.40
CA ALA A 245 -10.56 0.09 -28.46
C ALA A 245 -9.13 -0.31 -28.05
N GLU A 246 -8.93 -1.60 -27.75
CA GLU A 246 -8.03 -2.49 -28.50
C GLU A 246 -8.08 -3.90 -27.87
N ARG A 247 -8.68 -4.84 -28.60
CA ARG A 247 -8.63 -6.27 -28.25
C ARG A 247 -7.37 -6.86 -28.86
N THR A 248 -6.32 -6.96 -28.07
CA THR A 248 -5.17 -7.82 -28.36
C THR A 248 -5.08 -8.88 -27.25
N PRO A 249 -4.92 -10.17 -27.56
CA PRO A 249 -4.85 -11.20 -26.52
C PRO A 249 -3.56 -11.02 -25.70
N ALA A 250 -3.70 -10.86 -24.37
CA ALA A 250 -2.58 -10.68 -23.45
C ALA A 250 -1.64 -11.91 -23.43
N LYS A 251 -0.32 -11.65 -23.33
CA LYS A 251 0.73 -12.69 -23.29
C LYS A 251 0.78 -13.39 -21.92
N LYS A 252 1.43 -14.56 -21.87
CA LYS A 252 1.53 -15.41 -20.68
C LYS A 252 2.18 -14.70 -19.47
N ASP A 253 3.16 -13.83 -19.72
CA ASP A 253 3.84 -13.02 -18.70
C ASP A 253 2.93 -11.97 -18.06
N ASP A 254 1.96 -11.44 -18.81
CA ASP A 254 0.97 -10.51 -18.28
C ASP A 254 -0.01 -11.24 -17.34
N ARG A 255 -0.33 -12.51 -17.61
CA ARG A 255 -1.19 -13.34 -16.75
C ARG A 255 -0.55 -13.65 -15.40
N GLU A 256 0.75 -13.88 -15.35
CA GLU A 256 1.51 -14.11 -14.11
C GLU A 256 1.69 -12.82 -13.31
N ARG A 257 1.82 -11.67 -14.00
CA ARG A 257 1.82 -10.34 -13.37
C ARG A 257 0.44 -9.93 -12.84
N LEU A 258 -0.64 -10.39 -13.48
CA LEU A 258 -2.03 -10.22 -13.05
C LEU A 258 -2.41 -11.17 -11.90
N SER A 259 -1.82 -12.37 -11.79
CA SER A 259 -2.11 -13.31 -10.69
C SER A 259 -1.68 -12.77 -9.33
N GLY A 260 -0.62 -11.96 -9.28
CA GLY A 260 -0.23 -11.22 -8.08
C GLY A 260 -1.11 -10.01 -7.78
N ALA A 261 -1.91 -9.52 -8.72
CA ALA A 261 -2.79 -8.36 -8.54
C ALA A 261 -4.09 -8.72 -7.79
N GLU A 262 -4.45 -10.01 -7.73
CA GLU A 262 -5.67 -10.48 -7.08
C GLU A 262 -5.46 -10.93 -5.61
N GLN A 263 -4.20 -10.98 -5.17
CA GLN A 263 -3.80 -11.47 -3.85
C GLN A 263 -4.16 -10.47 -2.75
N VAL A 264 -4.84 -10.97 -1.71
CA VAL A 264 -5.18 -10.21 -0.50
C VAL A 264 -4.16 -10.54 0.59
N TYR A 265 -3.51 -9.51 1.12
CA TYR A 265 -2.60 -9.61 2.25
C TYR A 265 -3.25 -8.96 3.46
N VAL A 266 -3.28 -9.63 4.61
CA VAL A 266 -3.89 -9.10 5.85
C VAL A 266 -2.95 -9.28 7.04
N GLY A 267 -3.09 -8.40 8.03
CA GLY A 267 -2.56 -8.58 9.38
C GLY A 267 -1.10 -8.16 9.57
N ARG A 268 -0.65 -8.32 10.83
CA ARG A 268 0.78 -8.44 11.18
C ARG A 268 1.10 -9.90 10.89
N PRO A 269 2.21 -10.26 10.24
CA PRO A 269 2.55 -11.66 10.02
C PRO A 269 2.39 -12.50 11.29
N GLU A 270 1.40 -13.39 11.34
CA GLU A 270 1.08 -14.14 12.58
C GLU A 270 2.13 -15.23 12.84
N THR A 271 2.89 -15.56 11.80
CA THR A 271 3.96 -16.54 11.84
C THR A 271 5.26 -15.95 11.32
N TYR A 272 6.39 -16.48 11.80
CA TYR A 272 7.70 -16.17 11.24
C TYR A 272 7.78 -16.45 9.74
N LEU A 273 7.07 -17.47 9.23
CA LEU A 273 7.03 -17.78 7.80
C LEU A 273 6.47 -16.60 6.98
N GLU A 274 5.33 -16.06 7.41
CA GLU A 274 4.74 -14.88 6.78
C GLU A 274 5.66 -13.67 6.90
N LEU A 275 6.31 -13.51 8.05
CA LEU A 275 7.22 -12.40 8.31
C LEU A 275 8.43 -12.45 7.39
N TYR A 276 9.06 -13.63 7.23
CA TYR A 276 10.17 -13.81 6.29
C TYR A 276 9.77 -13.53 4.84
N ARG A 277 8.59 -14.02 4.42
CA ARG A 277 8.04 -13.78 3.08
C ARG A 277 7.82 -12.30 2.81
N LEU A 278 7.28 -11.59 3.80
CA LEU A 278 7.05 -10.16 3.72
C LEU A 278 8.38 -9.39 3.69
N SER A 279 9.26 -9.63 4.65
CA SER A 279 10.52 -8.90 4.80
C SER A 279 11.46 -9.08 3.61
N ALA A 280 11.46 -10.24 2.96
CA ALA A 280 12.28 -10.47 1.76
C ALA A 280 11.95 -9.50 0.61
N ARG A 281 10.71 -8.99 0.54
CA ARG A 281 10.27 -8.05 -0.50
C ARG A 281 11.02 -6.72 -0.48
N ALA A 282 11.60 -6.35 0.67
CA ALA A 282 12.45 -5.17 0.78
C ALA A 282 13.74 -5.28 -0.06
N CYS A 283 14.13 -6.48 -0.50
CA CYS A 283 15.30 -6.71 -1.33
C CYS A 283 14.96 -7.56 -2.55
N PRO A 284 14.71 -6.96 -3.73
CA PRO A 284 14.50 -7.70 -4.96
C PRO A 284 15.61 -8.71 -5.22
N GLY A 285 15.24 -9.99 -5.43
CA GLY A 285 16.16 -11.11 -5.65
C GLY A 285 16.62 -11.84 -4.39
N LEU A 286 16.32 -11.36 -3.18
CA LEU A 286 16.54 -12.11 -1.94
C LEU A 286 15.36 -13.09 -1.72
N SER A 287 15.64 -14.38 -1.60
CA SER A 287 14.61 -15.37 -1.26
C SER A 287 14.27 -15.32 0.23
N TRP A 288 12.98 -15.42 0.56
CA TRP A 288 12.49 -15.53 1.93
C TRP A 288 13.05 -16.76 2.66
N THR A 289 13.42 -17.82 1.93
CA THR A 289 14.00 -19.04 2.51
C THR A 289 15.37 -18.79 3.12
N ILE A 290 16.11 -17.78 2.65
CA ILE A 290 17.38 -17.36 3.24
C ILE A 290 17.15 -16.68 4.59
N LEU A 291 16.17 -15.78 4.69
CA LEU A 291 15.80 -15.16 5.95
C LEU A 291 15.30 -16.19 6.97
N ALA A 292 14.47 -17.13 6.52
CA ALA A 292 13.99 -18.23 7.34
C ALA A 292 15.16 -19.11 7.83
N ALA A 293 16.10 -19.45 6.96
CA ALA A 293 17.27 -20.24 7.32
C ALA A 293 18.15 -19.53 8.36
N ILE A 294 18.43 -18.25 8.18
CA ILE A 294 19.19 -17.45 9.17
C ILE A 294 18.43 -17.43 10.49
N GLY A 295 17.15 -17.06 10.51
CA GLY A 295 16.37 -17.03 11.75
C GLY A 295 16.27 -18.40 12.46
N GLN A 296 16.25 -19.50 11.70
CA GLN A 296 16.33 -20.84 12.28
C GLN A 296 17.69 -21.10 12.92
N VAL A 297 18.78 -20.81 12.20
CA VAL A 297 20.16 -21.07 12.63
C VAL A 297 20.54 -20.22 13.84
N GLU A 298 20.08 -18.97 13.86
CA GLU A 298 20.38 -17.99 14.92
C GLU A 298 19.61 -18.27 16.22
N SER A 299 18.29 -18.45 16.14
CA SER A 299 17.43 -18.44 17.33
C SER A 299 16.32 -19.50 17.33
N SER A 300 16.30 -20.40 16.34
CA SER A 300 15.16 -21.29 16.07
C SER A 300 13.83 -20.52 15.91
N HIS A 301 13.86 -19.41 15.17
CA HIS A 301 12.72 -18.51 14.95
C HIS A 301 12.19 -17.92 16.24
N GLY A 302 13.05 -17.27 17.02
CA GLY A 302 12.61 -16.55 18.20
C GLY A 302 12.57 -17.37 19.49
N ARG A 303 12.85 -18.68 19.44
CA ARG A 303 12.77 -19.56 20.61
C ARG A 303 13.94 -19.39 21.56
N ASN A 304 15.08 -18.90 21.06
CA ASN A 304 16.25 -18.56 21.85
C ASN A 304 16.87 -17.26 21.32
N ASN A 305 16.43 -16.13 21.88
CA ASN A 305 16.83 -14.78 21.43
C ASN A 305 18.11 -14.25 22.10
N GLY A 306 18.74 -15.06 22.94
CA GLY A 306 19.90 -14.63 23.69
C GLY A 306 19.58 -13.62 24.82
N PRO A 307 20.55 -12.74 25.18
CA PRO A 307 21.81 -12.53 24.48
C PRO A 307 22.69 -13.79 24.43
N SER A 308 23.44 -13.96 23.34
CA SER A 308 24.47 -15.01 23.27
C SER A 308 25.69 -14.63 24.13
N SER A 309 26.61 -15.58 24.35
CA SER A 309 27.88 -15.32 25.04
C SER A 309 28.75 -14.26 24.35
N ALA A 310 28.56 -14.06 23.04
CA ALA A 310 29.23 -13.02 22.26
C ALA A 310 28.48 -11.67 22.27
N GLY A 311 27.31 -11.59 22.91
CA GLY A 311 26.51 -10.36 23.01
C GLY A 311 25.54 -10.11 21.85
N ALA A 312 25.35 -11.07 20.95
CA ALA A 312 24.33 -10.99 19.90
C ALA A 312 22.92 -11.18 20.50
N MET A 313 21.96 -10.38 20.06
CA MET A 313 20.62 -10.22 20.67
C MET A 313 19.48 -10.38 19.66
N GLY A 314 18.34 -10.82 20.17
CA GLY A 314 17.08 -10.85 19.44
C GLY A 314 16.94 -12.05 18.50
N PRO A 315 15.78 -12.17 17.84
CA PRO A 315 15.46 -13.35 17.03
C PRO A 315 16.32 -13.51 15.77
N MET A 316 17.06 -12.46 15.38
CA MET A 316 18.03 -12.51 14.28
C MET A 316 19.49 -12.35 14.77
N GLN A 317 19.72 -12.45 16.10
CA GLN A 317 21.03 -12.46 16.75
C GLN A 317 21.96 -11.32 16.29
N PHE A 318 21.43 -10.10 16.26
CA PHE A 318 22.21 -8.93 15.87
C PHE A 318 23.23 -8.54 16.95
N MET A 319 24.44 -8.18 16.53
CA MET A 319 25.37 -7.43 17.37
C MET A 319 24.87 -5.98 17.53
N PRO A 320 25.05 -5.34 18.72
CA PRO A 320 24.61 -3.96 18.94
C PRO A 320 25.09 -2.96 17.87
N ALA A 321 26.34 -3.10 17.43
CA ALA A 321 26.91 -2.22 16.40
C ALA A 321 26.23 -2.41 15.03
N THR A 322 25.92 -3.66 14.66
CA THR A 322 25.17 -3.96 13.43
C THR A 322 23.74 -3.43 13.53
N TRP A 323 23.08 -3.61 14.68
CA TRP A 323 21.74 -3.05 14.93
C TRP A 323 21.73 -1.53 14.78
N LYS A 324 22.72 -0.83 15.33
CA LYS A 324 22.84 0.62 15.20
C LYS A 324 22.90 1.09 13.74
N ALA A 325 23.50 0.31 12.85
CA ALA A 325 23.63 0.66 11.43
C ALA A 325 22.42 0.21 10.57
N TYR A 326 21.84 -0.96 10.89
CA TYR A 326 20.88 -1.65 10.02
C TYR A 326 19.49 -1.88 10.62
N GLY A 327 19.33 -1.64 11.91
CA GLY A 327 18.05 -1.70 12.61
C GLY A 327 17.02 -0.78 11.93
N VAL A 328 15.81 -1.28 11.77
CA VAL A 328 14.65 -0.54 11.28
C VAL A 328 13.47 -0.79 12.20
N ASP A 329 12.65 0.24 12.39
CA ASP A 329 11.29 0.14 12.91
C ASP A 329 10.43 -0.47 11.79
N GLY A 330 10.33 -1.81 11.80
CA GLY A 330 9.78 -2.60 10.70
C GLY A 330 8.28 -2.78 10.78
N ASP A 331 7.69 -2.65 11.96
CA ASP A 331 6.24 -2.52 12.13
C ASP A 331 5.77 -1.07 12.31
N GLY A 332 6.68 -0.10 12.27
CA GLY A 332 6.35 1.31 12.32
C GLY A 332 5.74 1.73 13.65
N ASP A 333 6.00 1.08 14.78
CA ASP A 333 5.45 1.51 16.08
C ASP A 333 6.17 2.76 16.65
N GLY A 334 7.26 3.20 16.01
CA GLY A 334 8.09 4.33 16.40
C GLY A 334 9.37 3.95 17.14
N VAL A 335 9.58 2.65 17.40
CA VAL A 335 10.72 2.13 18.14
C VAL A 335 11.36 0.99 17.36
N ALA A 336 12.62 1.14 16.96
CA ALA A 336 13.39 0.02 16.42
C ALA A 336 13.91 -0.86 17.57
N ASP A 337 13.15 -1.91 17.92
CA ASP A 337 13.49 -2.85 18.99
C ASP A 337 14.16 -4.13 18.46
N ILE A 338 15.41 -4.37 18.88
CA ILE A 338 16.18 -5.56 18.50
C ILE A 338 15.52 -6.88 18.93
N TRP A 339 14.68 -6.85 19.96
CA TRP A 339 13.95 -8.02 20.48
C TRP A 339 12.63 -8.27 19.76
N ASN A 340 12.09 -7.25 19.09
CA ASN A 340 10.86 -7.34 18.34
C ASN A 340 11.12 -8.06 17.00
N PRO A 341 10.51 -9.22 16.73
CA PRO A 341 10.73 -9.92 15.47
C PRO A 341 10.32 -9.09 14.26
N TYR A 342 9.31 -8.24 14.41
CA TYR A 342 8.82 -7.39 13.33
C TYR A 342 9.75 -6.24 12.99
N ASP A 343 10.77 -5.99 13.80
CA ASP A 343 11.88 -5.08 13.50
C ASP A 343 13.12 -5.87 13.08
N ALA A 344 13.43 -6.94 13.80
CA ALA A 344 14.63 -7.72 13.59
C ALA A 344 14.66 -8.44 12.24
N VAL A 345 13.53 -9.01 11.80
CA VAL A 345 13.47 -9.73 10.52
C VAL A 345 13.58 -8.78 9.32
N PRO A 346 12.85 -7.65 9.26
CA PRO A 346 13.11 -6.61 8.25
C PRO A 346 14.53 -6.04 8.30
N SER A 347 15.11 -5.86 9.50
CA SER A 347 16.49 -5.41 9.66
C SER A 347 17.50 -6.40 9.06
N ALA A 348 17.27 -7.70 9.21
CA ALA A 348 18.10 -8.73 8.57
C ALA A 348 17.98 -8.71 7.05
N ALA A 349 16.77 -8.51 6.51
CA ALA A 349 16.57 -8.33 5.07
C ALA A 349 17.32 -7.10 4.55
N ARG A 350 17.23 -5.96 5.24
CA ARG A 350 17.97 -4.73 4.90
C ARG A 350 19.49 -4.95 4.95
N TYR A 351 19.99 -5.61 5.99
CA TYR A 351 21.41 -5.93 6.15
C TYR A 351 21.93 -6.78 4.98
N LEU A 352 21.24 -7.87 4.66
CA LEU A 352 21.62 -8.75 3.54
C LEU A 352 21.57 -8.01 2.21
N CYS A 353 20.56 -7.16 2.01
CA CYS A 353 20.44 -6.37 0.80
C CYS A 353 21.59 -5.39 0.60
N ALA A 354 21.97 -4.67 1.67
CA ALA A 354 23.11 -3.77 1.66
C ALA A 354 24.44 -4.49 1.33
N ASN A 355 24.53 -5.77 1.68
CA ASN A 355 25.67 -6.63 1.35
C ASN A 355 25.54 -7.35 0.00
N GLY A 356 24.53 -7.02 -0.80
CA GLY A 356 24.38 -7.49 -2.19
C GLY A 356 23.62 -8.79 -2.37
N ALA A 357 22.89 -9.28 -1.35
CA ALA A 357 22.21 -10.57 -1.41
C ALA A 357 21.19 -10.69 -2.56
N GLY A 358 20.52 -9.58 -2.93
CA GLY A 358 19.57 -9.55 -4.05
C GLY A 358 20.16 -9.90 -5.42
N LYS A 359 21.48 -9.86 -5.57
CA LYS A 359 22.16 -10.26 -6.83
C LYS A 359 22.31 -11.77 -7.00
N GLY A 360 22.00 -12.56 -5.96
CA GLY A 360 22.12 -14.02 -6.01
C GLY A 360 23.56 -14.53 -6.12
N GLY A 361 23.70 -15.84 -6.36
CA GLY A 361 24.98 -16.51 -6.60
C GLY A 361 26.06 -16.19 -5.54
N LYS A 362 27.28 -15.89 -6.00
CA LYS A 362 28.42 -15.54 -5.12
C LYS A 362 28.18 -14.29 -4.27
N HIS A 363 27.32 -13.37 -4.70
CA HIS A 363 26.99 -12.19 -3.91
C HIS A 363 26.10 -12.55 -2.71
N LEU A 364 25.15 -13.45 -2.91
CA LEU A 364 24.34 -13.99 -1.82
C LEU A 364 25.22 -14.72 -0.79
N GLU A 365 26.09 -15.62 -1.24
CA GLU A 365 27.00 -16.34 -0.35
C GLU A 365 27.90 -15.39 0.46
N ARG A 366 28.41 -14.32 -0.18
CA ARG A 366 29.20 -13.30 0.49
C ARG A 366 28.39 -12.47 1.48
N ALA A 367 27.14 -12.14 1.16
CA ALA A 367 26.24 -11.42 2.07
C ALA A 367 25.95 -12.25 3.34
N ILE A 368 25.75 -13.57 3.17
CA ILE A 368 25.59 -14.49 4.30
C ILE A 368 26.90 -14.60 5.09
N TRP A 369 28.06 -14.62 4.41
CA TRP A 369 29.36 -14.59 5.07
C TRP A 369 29.58 -13.29 5.87
N HIS A 370 29.10 -12.13 5.40
CA HIS A 370 29.15 -10.91 6.21
C HIS A 370 28.27 -10.97 7.45
N TYR A 371 27.16 -11.70 7.38
CA TYR A 371 26.30 -11.95 8.54
C TYR A 371 27.05 -12.73 9.63
N ASN A 372 27.81 -13.75 9.23
CA ASN A 372 28.71 -14.52 10.09
C ASN A 372 29.91 -15.00 9.26
N HIS A 373 31.13 -14.54 9.60
CA HIS A 373 32.38 -14.73 8.85
C HIS A 373 32.90 -16.18 8.83
N SER A 374 32.04 -17.13 8.48
CA SER A 374 32.30 -18.56 8.46
C SER A 374 31.68 -19.20 7.22
N TRP A 375 32.50 -19.81 6.38
CA TRP A 375 32.01 -20.54 5.22
C TRP A 375 31.19 -21.78 5.59
N SER A 376 31.43 -22.39 6.76
CA SER A 376 30.59 -23.48 7.26
C SER A 376 29.20 -22.98 7.67
N TYR A 377 29.10 -21.75 8.19
CA TYR A 377 27.81 -21.09 8.42
C TYR A 377 27.07 -20.83 7.11
N VAL A 378 27.75 -20.30 6.08
CA VAL A 378 27.16 -20.10 4.76
C VAL A 378 26.59 -21.41 4.21
N ALA A 379 27.38 -22.48 4.24
CA ALA A 379 26.94 -23.80 3.78
C ALA A 379 25.71 -24.31 4.56
N LYS A 380 25.69 -24.11 5.89
CA LYS A 380 24.56 -24.47 6.76
C LYS A 380 23.30 -23.70 6.38
N VAL A 381 23.37 -22.37 6.29
CA VAL A 381 22.23 -21.51 5.90
C VAL A 381 21.70 -21.91 4.53
N MET A 382 22.57 -22.08 3.53
CA MET A 382 22.16 -22.49 2.18
C MET A 382 21.50 -23.87 2.18
N SER A 383 21.96 -24.80 3.03
CA SER A 383 21.34 -26.11 3.17
C SER A 383 19.95 -26.05 3.81
N VAL A 384 19.80 -25.29 4.89
CA VAL A 384 18.51 -25.09 5.56
C VAL A 384 17.51 -24.38 4.63
N ALA A 385 17.97 -23.37 3.88
CA ALA A 385 17.15 -22.65 2.91
C ALA A 385 16.60 -23.56 1.81
N ARG A 386 17.40 -24.51 1.31
CA ARG A 386 16.92 -25.55 0.37
C ARG A 386 15.83 -26.41 1.00
N GLY A 387 15.94 -26.75 2.29
CA GLY A 387 14.89 -27.46 3.03
C GLY A 387 13.57 -26.68 3.06
N TYR A 388 13.62 -25.38 3.32
CA TYR A 388 12.42 -24.52 3.25
C TYR A 388 11.83 -24.46 1.85
N GLN A 389 12.65 -24.34 0.81
CA GLN A 389 12.18 -24.31 -0.58
C GLN A 389 11.44 -25.61 -0.95
N GLN A 390 11.92 -26.76 -0.46
CA GLN A 390 11.28 -28.06 -0.70
C GLN A 390 9.97 -28.22 0.09
N ALA A 391 9.95 -27.77 1.35
CA ALA A 391 8.77 -27.85 2.20
C ALA A 391 7.65 -26.88 1.78
N TYR A 392 8.01 -25.75 1.16
CA TYR A 392 7.09 -24.70 0.74
C TYR A 392 7.36 -24.30 -0.73
N PRO A 393 7.03 -25.15 -1.71
CA PRO A 393 7.26 -24.84 -3.12
C PRO A 393 6.39 -23.65 -3.57
N ASP A 394 6.96 -22.80 -4.42
CA ASP A 394 6.23 -21.71 -5.07
C ASP A 394 5.14 -22.34 -5.97
N ARG A 395 3.86 -22.20 -5.59
CA ARG A 395 2.71 -22.70 -6.36
C ARG A 395 2.08 -21.61 -7.21
#